data_AF-A0A368F069-F1
#
_entry.id   AF-A0A368F069-F1
#
_cell.length_a   1.000
_cell.length_b   1.000
_cell.length_c   1.000
_cell.angle_alpha   90.00
_cell.angle_beta   90.00
_cell.angle_gamma   90.00
#
_symmetry.space_group_name_H-M   'P 1'
#
loop_
_entity.id
_entity.type
_entity.pdbx_description
1 polymer ?
#
loop_
_entity_poly.entity_id
_entity_poly.type
_entity_poly.pdbx_seq_one_letter_code
_entity_poly.pdbx_strand_id
1 'polypeptide(L)'
;MSIPPDGRGVDFTKDFEQQDMKYDSTGMFHWCPARNLDECVLERHQAAMTVLNGHVVVCLFADRDSPLIGLRNFIMPLRASNFHYHELKHVVIVGDLEYLRKEWKTLYNLPKISILNACHRC
;
A
#
# COMPACT_ATOMS: atom_id res chain seq x y z
N MET A 1 -54.85 11.75 -17.17
CA MET A 1 -53.98 11.19 -18.22
C MET A 1 -52.54 11.37 -17.77
N SER A 2 -51.73 10.36 -18.04
CA SER A 2 -50.49 10.00 -17.35
C SER A 2 -49.33 10.98 -17.53
N ILE A 3 -48.54 11.10 -16.46
CA ILE A 3 -47.24 11.80 -16.40
C ILE A 3 -46.18 10.88 -17.04
N PRO A 4 -45.31 11.37 -17.93
CA PRO A 4 -44.05 10.70 -18.24
C PRO A 4 -42.93 11.23 -17.32
N PRO A 5 -42.16 10.35 -16.64
CA PRO A 5 -40.93 10.73 -15.98
C PRO A 5 -39.77 10.47 -16.95
N ASP A 6 -39.06 11.51 -17.39
CA ASP A 6 -37.72 11.31 -17.95
C ASP A 6 -36.75 12.23 -17.24
N GLY A 7 -36.12 11.65 -16.22
CA GLY A 7 -34.98 12.23 -15.53
C GLY A 7 -33.74 12.04 -16.39
N ARG A 8 -33.00 13.12 -16.58
CA ARG A 8 -31.56 13.10 -16.88
C ARG A 8 -30.96 14.43 -16.45
N GLY A 9 -30.88 14.61 -15.13
CA GLY A 9 -29.86 15.48 -14.57
C GLY A 9 -28.52 14.78 -14.84
N VAL A 10 -27.72 15.35 -15.75
CA VAL A 10 -26.33 14.93 -15.89
C VAL A 10 -25.64 15.43 -14.62
N ASP A 11 -25.45 14.52 -13.67
CA ASP A 11 -24.75 14.76 -12.41
C ASP A 11 -23.24 14.87 -12.71
N PHE A 12 -22.83 16.03 -13.22
CA PHE A 12 -21.42 16.38 -13.50
C PHE A 12 -20.53 16.32 -12.25
N THR A 13 -21.12 16.20 -11.06
CA THR A 13 -20.41 16.13 -9.78
C THR A 13 -19.84 14.75 -9.47
N LYS A 14 -20.34 13.66 -10.10
CA LYS A 14 -19.81 12.31 -9.86
C LYS A 14 -18.57 11.94 -10.66
N ASP A 15 -18.34 12.59 -11.80
CA ASP A 15 -17.18 12.28 -12.66
C ASP A 15 -15.87 12.90 -12.15
N PHE A 16 -15.93 13.83 -11.20
CA PHE A 16 -14.74 14.43 -10.56
C PHE A 16 -14.28 13.69 -9.29
N GLU A 17 -15.13 12.86 -8.68
CA GLU A 17 -14.80 12.18 -7.41
C GLU A 17 -13.97 10.90 -7.58
N GLN A 18 -13.64 10.51 -8.82
CA GLN A 18 -12.90 9.27 -9.06
C GLN A 18 -11.93 9.37 -10.24
N GLN A 19 -11.25 10.51 -10.40
CA GLN A 19 -9.87 10.39 -10.84
C GLN A 19 -9.10 9.72 -9.72
N ASP A 20 -9.04 8.39 -9.74
CA ASP A 20 -8.10 7.63 -8.91
C ASP A 20 -6.72 8.29 -9.09
N MET A 21 -6.25 9.01 -8.07
CA MET A 21 -4.90 9.56 -8.08
C MET A 21 -3.96 8.35 -8.09
N LYS A 22 -3.50 7.96 -9.27
CA LYS A 22 -2.61 6.79 -9.45
C LYS A 22 -1.17 7.12 -9.07
N TYR A 23 -0.82 8.40 -9.11
CA TYR A 23 0.52 8.90 -8.88
C TYR A 23 0.51 10.01 -7.83
N ASP A 24 1.68 10.27 -7.25
CA ASP A 24 1.88 11.42 -6.39
C ASP A 24 1.77 12.74 -7.17
N SER A 25 1.77 13.88 -6.48
CA SER A 25 1.61 15.20 -7.11
C SER A 25 2.71 15.55 -8.11
N THR A 26 3.87 14.88 -8.04
CA THR A 26 4.98 15.05 -8.99
C THR A 26 4.84 14.16 -10.23
N GLY A 27 3.98 13.14 -10.19
CA GLY A 27 3.86 12.13 -11.25
C GLY A 27 5.03 11.14 -11.31
N MET A 28 5.91 11.12 -10.31
CA MET A 28 7.14 10.32 -10.32
C MET A 28 6.94 8.93 -9.70
N PHE A 29 5.97 8.79 -8.80
CA PHE A 29 5.76 7.53 -8.07
C PHE A 29 4.29 7.14 -8.02
N HIS A 30 4.02 5.85 -8.02
CA HIS A 30 2.70 5.28 -7.74
C HIS A 30 2.27 5.63 -6.32
N TRP A 31 1.02 6.05 -6.20
CA TRP A 31 0.42 6.50 -4.97
C TRP A 31 -0.88 5.75 -4.72
N CYS A 32 -1.21 5.55 -3.44
CA CYS A 32 -2.52 5.10 -3.00
C CYS A 32 -3.00 5.94 -1.81
N PRO A 33 -4.32 5.95 -1.54
CA PRO A 33 -4.86 6.50 -0.30
C PRO A 33 -4.13 5.94 0.92
N ALA A 34 -4.06 6.73 1.99
CA ALA A 34 -3.39 6.32 3.22
C ALA A 34 -4.06 5.07 3.79
N ARG A 35 -3.26 4.02 4.02
CA ARG A 35 -3.71 2.74 4.57
C ARG A 35 -3.32 2.61 6.04
N ASN A 36 -4.16 1.96 6.83
CA ASN A 36 -3.79 1.62 8.20
C ASN A 36 -2.75 0.50 8.19
N LEU A 37 -1.84 0.50 9.16
CA LEU A 37 -0.82 -0.54 9.27
C LEU A 37 -1.49 -1.92 9.42
N ASP A 38 -2.52 -2.00 10.27
CA ASP A 38 -3.19 -3.26 10.61
C ASP A 38 -3.89 -3.90 9.39
N GLU A 39 -4.36 -3.10 8.42
CA GLU A 39 -4.91 -3.59 7.14
C GLU A 39 -3.85 -4.25 6.24
N CYS A 40 -2.58 -3.90 6.45
CA CYS A 40 -1.47 -4.43 5.68
C CYS A 40 -0.81 -5.63 6.36
N VAL A 41 -1.16 -5.95 7.61
CA VAL A 41 -0.64 -7.10 8.33
C VAL A 41 -1.33 -8.36 7.85
N LEU A 42 -0.54 -9.33 7.39
CA LEU A 42 -0.99 -10.66 7.01
C LEU A 42 -0.82 -11.62 8.18
N GLU A 43 -1.83 -12.45 8.41
CA GLU A 43 -1.66 -13.63 9.25
C GLU A 43 -0.84 -14.70 8.54
N ARG A 44 -0.16 -15.57 9.30
CA ARG A 44 0.67 -16.65 8.73
C ARG A 44 -0.09 -17.54 7.76
N HIS A 45 -1.35 -17.86 8.09
CA HIS A 45 -2.20 -18.68 7.23
C HIS A 45 -2.57 -17.96 5.93
N GLN A 46 -2.86 -16.65 5.98
CA GLN A 46 -3.12 -15.81 4.80
C GLN A 46 -1.87 -15.71 3.92
N ALA A 47 -0.70 -15.51 4.52
CA ALA A 47 0.56 -15.47 3.78
C ALA A 47 0.85 -16.80 3.07
N ALA A 48 0.59 -17.94 3.70
CA ALA A 48 0.77 -19.27 3.10
C ALA A 48 -0.20 -19.54 1.93
N MET A 49 -1.42 -19.00 1.99
CA MET A 49 -2.41 -19.12 0.92
C MET A 49 -2.17 -18.10 -0.22
N THR A 50 -1.41 -17.04 0.04
CA THR A 50 -1.16 -15.99 -0.95
C THR A 50 -0.07 -16.47 -1.92
N VAL A 51 -0.42 -16.64 -3.19
CA VAL A 51 0.57 -16.94 -4.23
C VAL A 51 1.37 -15.67 -4.53
N LEU A 52 2.54 -15.57 -3.91
CA LEU A 52 3.48 -14.47 -4.13
C LEU A 52 4.54 -14.90 -5.14
N ASN A 53 4.44 -14.42 -6.39
CA ASN A 53 5.46 -14.61 -7.43
C ASN A 53 6.04 -13.24 -7.83
N GLY A 54 7.37 -13.17 -8.06
CA GLY A 54 8.02 -11.92 -8.46
C GLY A 54 7.97 -10.81 -7.40
N HIS A 55 7.94 -11.17 -6.12
CA HIS A 55 7.84 -10.24 -4.98
C HIS A 55 9.20 -10.00 -4.32
N VAL A 56 9.28 -8.96 -3.49
CA VAL A 56 10.46 -8.60 -2.69
C VAL A 56 10.15 -8.87 -1.22
N VAL A 57 11.02 -9.63 -0.55
CA VAL A 57 10.93 -9.85 0.90
C VAL A 57 11.98 -8.98 1.59
N VAL A 58 11.55 -8.18 2.56
CA VAL A 58 12.42 -7.34 3.38
C VAL A 58 12.44 -7.90 4.80
N CYS A 59 13.52 -8.60 5.16
CA CYS A 59 13.72 -9.11 6.52
C CYS A 59 14.33 -8.01 7.39
N LEU A 60 13.57 -7.54 8.36
CA LEU A 60 13.91 -6.41 9.21
C LEU A 60 14.25 -6.87 10.62
N PHE A 61 15.51 -6.70 11.00
CA PHE A 61 16.00 -6.97 12.36
C PHE A 61 16.11 -5.64 13.10
N ALA A 62 14.98 -5.18 13.61
CA ALA A 62 14.87 -3.96 14.40
C ALA A 62 13.69 -4.08 15.35
N ASP A 63 13.86 -3.49 16.52
CA ASP A 63 12.97 -3.51 17.68
C ASP A 63 12.53 -2.08 18.04
N ARG A 64 11.57 -1.94 18.96
CA ARG A 64 10.94 -0.64 19.28
C ARG A 64 11.93 0.48 19.61
N ASP A 65 13.08 0.17 20.20
CA ASP A 65 14.09 1.16 20.59
C ASP A 65 15.15 1.42 19.50
N SER A 66 15.16 0.61 18.44
CA SER A 66 16.08 0.81 17.30
C SER A 66 15.80 2.11 16.54
N PRO A 67 16.83 2.78 15.99
CA PRO A 67 16.66 3.99 15.18
C PRO A 67 15.91 3.71 13.86
N LEU A 68 15.35 4.76 13.26
CA LEU A 68 14.70 4.68 11.95
C LEU A 68 15.74 4.37 10.87
N ILE A 69 15.50 3.32 10.08
CA ILE A 69 16.31 2.92 8.93
C ILE A 69 15.91 3.75 7.71
N GLY A 70 14.64 4.17 7.64
CA GLY A 70 14.08 4.90 6.50
C GLY A 70 13.66 3.96 5.38
N LEU A 71 12.71 3.06 5.66
CA LEU A 71 12.22 2.05 4.71
C LEU A 71 11.68 2.65 3.41
N ARG A 72 11.17 3.89 3.47
CA ARG A 72 10.72 4.63 2.28
C ARG A 72 11.82 4.75 1.23
N ASN A 73 13.07 4.97 1.63
CA ASN A 73 14.17 5.17 0.67
C ASN A 73 14.45 3.90 -0.15
N PHE A 74 14.16 2.73 0.43
CA PHE A 74 14.26 1.46 -0.27
C PHE A 74 13.01 1.17 -1.14
N ILE A 75 11.81 1.39 -0.59
CA ILE A 75 10.56 0.99 -1.26
C ILE A 75 10.16 1.98 -2.36
N MET A 76 10.45 3.27 -2.20
CA MET A 76 10.04 4.32 -3.14
C MET A 76 10.54 4.09 -4.58
N PRO A 77 11.81 3.74 -4.83
CA PRO A 77 12.27 3.40 -6.19
C PRO A 77 11.52 2.22 -6.82
N LEU A 78 11.03 1.26 -6.02
CA LEU A 78 10.21 0.14 -6.50
C LEU A 78 8.77 0.54 -6.86
N ARG A 79 8.44 1.83 -6.75
CA ARG A 79 7.14 2.44 -7.06
C ARG A 79 7.25 3.53 -8.10
N ALA A 80 8.34 3.58 -8.87
CA ALA A 80 8.50 4.57 -9.94
C ALA A 80 7.37 4.46 -11.00
N SER A 81 6.94 5.61 -11.52
CA SER A 81 5.83 5.70 -12.49
C SER A 81 6.16 5.13 -13.87
N ASN A 82 7.42 4.80 -14.13
CA ASN A 82 7.85 4.12 -15.34
C ASN A 82 7.49 2.63 -15.39
N PHE A 83 7.02 2.04 -14.28
CA PHE A 83 6.42 0.70 -14.25
C PHE A 83 4.90 0.81 -14.33
N HIS A 84 4.23 -0.07 -15.08
CA HIS A 84 2.79 -0.21 -14.96
C HIS A 84 2.43 -0.82 -13.61
N TYR A 85 1.22 -0.55 -13.12
CA TYR A 85 0.80 -1.03 -11.80
C TYR A 85 0.94 -2.55 -11.63
N HIS A 86 0.68 -3.34 -12.68
CA HIS A 86 0.81 -4.79 -12.64
C HIS A 86 2.28 -5.27 -12.55
N GLU A 87 3.23 -4.49 -13.06
CA GLU A 87 4.67 -4.78 -13.04
C GLU A 87 5.31 -4.48 -11.66
N LEU A 88 4.65 -3.67 -10.84
CA LEU A 88 5.13 -3.36 -9.50
C LEU A 88 5.25 -4.63 -8.65
N LYS A 89 6.46 -4.88 -8.15
CA LYS A 89 6.72 -5.97 -7.21
C LYS A 89 6.03 -5.71 -5.88
N HIS A 90 5.30 -6.71 -5.40
CA HIS A 90 4.76 -6.70 -4.04
C HIS A 90 5.90 -6.76 -3.04
N VAL A 91 5.86 -5.91 -2.02
CA VAL A 91 6.88 -5.89 -0.95
C VAL A 91 6.27 -6.51 0.30
N VAL A 92 6.87 -7.59 0.78
CA VAL A 92 6.51 -8.23 2.05
C VAL A 92 7.58 -7.90 3.08
N ILE A 93 7.22 -7.12 4.09
CA ILE A 93 8.11 -6.75 5.17
C ILE A 93 7.92 -7.74 6.31
N VAL A 94 8.98 -8.41 6.71
CA VAL A 94 9.00 -9.40 7.79
C VAL A 94 9.76 -8.79 8.95
N GLY A 95 9.10 -8.50 10.07
CA GLY A 95 9.74 -7.84 11.21
C GLY A 95 8.78 -7.55 12.36
N ASP A 96 9.29 -6.77 13.33
CA ASP A 96 8.55 -6.36 14.51
C ASP A 96 7.52 -5.25 14.20
N LEU A 97 6.28 -5.44 14.66
CA LEU A 97 5.20 -4.50 14.41
C LEU A 97 5.38 -3.16 15.14
N GLU A 98 5.98 -3.15 16.33
CA GLU A 98 6.20 -1.91 17.08
C GLU A 98 7.24 -1.05 16.37
N TYR A 99 8.28 -1.66 15.81
CA TYR A 99 9.22 -0.95 14.95
C TYR A 99 8.53 -0.39 13.71
N LEU A 100 7.77 -1.23 12.98
CA LEU A 100 7.13 -0.84 11.73
C LEU A 100 6.09 0.27 11.90
N ARG A 101 5.42 0.37 13.06
CA ARG A 101 4.52 1.50 13.37
C ARG A 101 5.25 2.85 13.31
N LYS A 102 6.54 2.92 13.65
CA LYS A 102 7.33 4.16 13.56
C LYS A 102 7.60 4.55 12.10
N GLU A 103 7.95 3.57 11.26
CA GLU A 103 8.27 3.76 9.84
C GLU A 103 7.02 3.96 8.96
N TRP A 104 5.85 3.44 9.37
CA TRP A 104 4.63 3.40 8.56
C TRP A 104 4.17 4.77 8.07
N LYS A 105 4.44 5.83 8.83
CA LYS A 105 4.18 7.23 8.44
C LYS A 105 4.82 7.63 7.11
N THR A 106 5.83 6.89 6.66
CA THR A 106 6.53 7.16 5.40
C THR A 106 6.11 6.21 4.28
N LEU A 107 5.29 5.19 4.58
CA LEU A 107 4.92 4.08 3.69
C LEU A 107 3.43 4.01 3.37
N TYR A 108 2.55 4.63 4.17
CA TYR A 108 1.10 4.43 4.08
C TYR A 108 0.46 4.78 2.74
N ASN A 109 1.13 5.58 1.90
CA ASN A 109 0.67 5.91 0.54
C ASN A 109 1.32 5.08 -0.57
N LEU A 110 2.20 4.14 -0.24
CA LEU A 110 2.85 3.30 -1.25
C LEU A 110 2.02 2.02 -1.44
N PRO A 111 1.66 1.65 -2.68
CA PRO A 111 0.83 0.47 -2.94
C PRO A 111 1.61 -0.85 -2.77
N LYS A 112 0.89 -1.98 -2.76
CA LYS A 112 1.45 -3.35 -2.76
C LYS A 112 2.50 -3.62 -1.67
N ILE A 113 2.21 -3.18 -0.45
CA ILE A 113 2.99 -3.49 0.75
C ILE A 113 2.14 -4.37 1.65
N SER A 114 2.71 -5.48 2.10
CA SER A 114 2.19 -6.32 3.18
C SER A 114 3.24 -6.50 4.26
N ILE A 115 2.78 -6.75 5.48
CA ILE A 115 3.61 -6.94 6.66
C ILE A 115 3.33 -8.32 7.22
N LEU A 116 4.38 -9.06 7.53
CA LEU A 116 4.30 -10.30 8.28
C LEU A 116 4.97 -10.08 9.64
N ASN A 117 4.21 -10.24 10.71
CA ASN A 117 4.75 -10.13 12.06
C ASN A 117 5.69 -11.30 12.36
N ALA A 118 6.98 -11.00 12.49
CA ALA A 118 7.98 -11.95 12.93
C ALA A 118 8.18 -11.82 14.44
N CYS A 119 7.45 -12.60 15.21
CA CYS A 119 7.69 -12.72 16.65
C CYS A 119 9.09 -13.31 16.90
N HIS A 120 9.97 -12.58 17.58
CA HIS A 120 11.32 -13.00 18.00
C HIS A 120 11.37 -14.15 19.04
N ARG A 121 10.27 -14.86 19.26
CA ARG A 121 10.18 -16.02 20.18
C ARG A 121 9.65 -17.25 19.46
N CYS A 122 10.49 -17.87 18.63
CA CYS A 122 10.37 -19.26 18.22
C CYS A 122 11.67 -19.97 18.60
#